data_AF-I2K6P7-F1
#
_entry.id   AF-I2K6P7-F1
#
_cell.length_a   1.000
_cell.length_b   1.000
_cell.length_c   1.000
_cell.angle_alpha   90.00
_cell.angle_beta   90.00
_cell.angle_gamma   90.00
#
_symmetry.space_group_name_H-M   'P 1'
#
loop_
_entity.id
_entity.type
_entity.pdbx_description
1 polymer ?
#
loop_
_entity_poly.entity_id
_entity_poly.type
_entity_poly.pdbx_seq_one_letter_code
_entity_poly.pdbx_strand_id
1 'polypeptide(L)'
;MQLPAISLPKVEFPFDIPVLWHPVVDHFVIALPVVILLLELVNLVLRKKAISGMSFFLILFTVFAAIGAYFTGLVDGSEAYPTLNDAAKEALAAHKNLGTYLMLASGVLLLFKLISMLTDKSIIRVIYIFILIVFVAGIFEQGEEGGELVYKHGLNVAQVKVLDDELFDVQEELDETIEELEEMKASVETEKEENIETNTTQTEAETAVETTPVETEVKKEVETLQVEGMPEEMVQPEIATH
;
A
#
# COMPACT_ATOMS: atom_id res chain seq x y z
N MET A 1 11.38 13.09 25.92
CA MET A 1 12.54 13.91 25.48
C MET A 1 12.87 13.45 24.07
N GLN A 2 12.95 14.36 23.09
CA GLN A 2 13.26 13.98 21.71
C GLN A 2 14.73 13.52 21.62
N LEU A 3 14.96 12.39 20.95
CA LEU A 3 16.31 11.90 20.67
C LEU A 3 17.03 12.88 19.70
N PRO A 4 18.36 13.02 19.80
CA PRO A 4 19.09 13.85 18.85
C PRO A 4 18.91 13.32 17.42
N ALA A 5 18.63 14.21 16.46
CA ALA A 5 18.45 13.79 15.08
C ALA A 5 19.77 13.27 14.48
N ILE A 6 19.72 12.10 13.82
CA ILE A 6 20.84 11.54 13.08
C ILE A 6 20.55 11.67 11.59
N SER A 7 21.45 12.31 10.84
CA SER A 7 21.38 12.32 9.39
C SER A 7 22.38 11.30 8.84
N LEU A 8 21.85 10.25 8.20
CA LEU A 8 22.67 9.32 7.42
C LEU A 8 22.91 9.88 6.00
N PRO A 9 24.01 9.51 5.33
CA PRO A 9 24.25 9.89 3.95
C PRO A 9 23.13 9.35 3.05
N LYS A 10 22.78 10.12 2.01
CA LYS A 10 21.83 9.66 1.00
C LYS A 10 22.48 8.54 0.20
N VAL A 11 21.72 7.47 -0.01
CA VAL A 11 22.10 6.32 -0.85
C VAL A 11 21.12 6.28 -2.01
N GLU A 12 21.63 6.32 -3.23
CA GLU A 12 20.84 6.14 -4.44
C GLU A 12 20.91 4.67 -4.86
N PHE A 13 19.73 4.08 -5.07
CA PHE A 13 19.63 2.70 -5.55
C PHE A 13 19.48 2.69 -7.07
N PRO A 14 19.97 1.64 -7.76
CA PRO A 14 19.76 1.47 -9.19
C PRO A 14 18.35 0.95 -9.54
N PHE A 15 17.43 0.97 -8.58
CA PHE A 15 16.04 0.50 -8.69
C PHE A 15 15.15 1.33 -7.76
N ASP A 16 13.86 1.35 -8.06
CA ASP A 16 12.86 2.03 -7.25
C ASP A 16 12.36 1.12 -6.12
N ILE A 17 12.16 1.72 -4.94
CA ILE A 17 11.54 1.04 -3.79
C ILE A 17 10.05 1.38 -3.83
N PRO A 18 9.14 0.38 -3.87
CA PRO A 18 7.72 0.67 -3.94
C PRO A 18 7.19 1.31 -2.65
N VAL A 19 6.20 2.18 -2.80
CA VAL A 19 5.46 2.76 -1.68
C VAL A 19 4.67 1.69 -0.91
N LEU A 20 4.39 1.96 0.36
CA LEU A 20 3.63 1.12 1.29
C LEU A 20 4.30 -0.20 1.66
N TRP A 21 5.57 -0.40 1.29
CA TRP A 21 6.32 -1.58 1.69
C TRP A 21 6.82 -1.50 3.13
N HIS A 22 6.90 -0.29 3.72
CA HIS A 22 7.46 -0.11 5.05
C HIS A 22 6.74 -0.95 6.12
N PRO A 23 5.40 -0.92 6.24
CA PRO A 23 4.71 -1.76 7.22
C PRO A 23 4.97 -3.24 6.99
N VAL A 24 5.03 -3.71 5.75
CA VAL A 24 5.27 -5.13 5.43
C VAL A 24 6.63 -5.57 5.96
N VAL A 25 7.68 -4.75 5.77
CA VAL A 25 9.03 -5.06 6.27
C VAL A 25 9.09 -4.92 7.80
N ASP A 26 8.40 -3.94 8.37
CA ASP A 26 8.37 -3.69 9.82
C ASP A 26 7.80 -4.86 10.64
N HIS A 27 6.85 -5.63 10.10
CA HIS A 27 6.34 -6.83 10.78
C HIS A 27 7.47 -7.80 11.15
N PHE A 28 8.49 -7.94 10.29
CA PHE A 28 9.66 -8.77 10.57
C PHE A 28 10.56 -8.13 11.63
N VAL A 29 10.74 -6.82 11.57
CA VAL A 29 11.53 -6.05 12.54
C VAL A 29 10.91 -6.12 13.94
N ILE A 30 9.59 -6.21 14.04
CA ILE A 30 8.87 -6.36 15.31
C ILE A 30 8.88 -7.81 15.80
N ALA A 31 8.57 -8.77 14.93
CA ALA A 31 8.37 -10.16 15.34
C ALA A 31 9.68 -10.90 15.66
N LEU A 32 10.73 -10.71 14.86
CA LEU A 32 11.97 -11.48 15.00
C LEU A 32 12.65 -11.25 16.36
N PRO A 33 12.84 -10.01 16.86
CA PRO A 33 13.47 -9.78 18.16
C PRO A 33 12.74 -10.45 19.32
N VAL A 34 11.41 -10.51 19.27
CA VAL A 34 10.60 -11.19 20.30
C VAL A 34 10.87 -12.70 20.27
N VAL A 35 10.89 -13.32 19.09
CA VAL A 35 11.23 -14.75 18.94
C VAL A 35 12.65 -15.02 19.40
N ILE A 36 13.61 -14.16 19.06
CA ILE A 36 15.00 -14.25 19.51
C ILE A 36 15.08 -14.19 21.04
N LEU A 37 14.36 -13.27 21.67
CA LEU A 37 14.32 -13.14 23.12
C LEU A 37 13.82 -14.43 23.79
N LEU A 38 12.72 -15.01 23.28
CA LEU A 38 12.21 -16.28 23.79
C LEU A 38 13.23 -17.42 23.62
N LEU A 39 13.87 -17.51 22.46
CA LEU A 39 14.91 -18.52 22.21
C LEU A 39 16.10 -18.35 23.16
N GLU A 40 16.55 -17.12 23.42
CA GLU A 40 17.67 -16.86 24.33
C GLU A 40 17.33 -17.14 25.79
N LEU A 41 16.11 -16.83 26.22
CA LEU A 41 15.63 -17.19 27.56
C LEU A 41 15.60 -18.72 27.74
N VAL A 42 15.11 -19.47 26.74
CA VAL A 42 15.15 -20.93 26.74
C VAL A 42 16.61 -21.44 26.72
N ASN A 43 17.47 -20.82 25.93
CA ASN A 43 18.88 -21.20 25.81
C ASN A 43 19.70 -20.90 27.08
N LEU A 44 19.24 -19.97 27.92
CA LEU A 44 19.87 -19.71 29.23
C LEU A 44 19.82 -20.95 30.12
N VAL A 45 18.72 -21.71 30.05
CA VAL A 45 18.50 -22.96 30.80
C VAL A 45 19.09 -24.16 30.03
N LEU A 46 18.75 -24.31 28.75
CA LEU A 46 19.14 -25.51 27.98
C LEU A 46 20.60 -25.52 27.52
N ARG A 47 21.22 -24.35 27.38
CA ARG A 47 22.62 -24.14 26.97
C ARG A 47 23.00 -24.93 25.71
N LYS A 48 22.13 -24.96 24.70
CA LYS A 48 22.33 -25.72 23.46
C LYS A 48 22.94 -24.81 22.38
N LYS A 49 24.08 -25.25 21.81
CA LYS A 49 24.74 -24.54 20.71
C LYS A 49 23.83 -24.31 19.50
N ALA A 50 22.96 -25.27 19.18
CA ALA A 50 21.99 -25.15 18.09
C ALA A 50 21.01 -23.99 18.28
N ILE A 51 20.48 -23.79 19.50
CA ILE A 51 19.57 -22.68 19.81
C ILE A 51 20.31 -21.35 19.71
N SER A 52 21.54 -21.29 20.24
CA SER A 52 22.39 -20.10 20.11
C SER A 52 22.69 -19.76 18.65
N GLY A 53 22.94 -20.76 17.81
CA GLY A 53 23.18 -20.58 16.38
C GLY A 53 21.94 -20.08 15.64
N MET A 54 20.77 -20.66 15.91
CA MET A 54 19.49 -20.22 15.34
C MET A 54 19.22 -18.75 15.68
N SER A 55 19.36 -18.38 16.96
CA SER A 55 19.22 -16.99 17.41
C SER A 55 20.17 -16.04 16.67
N PHE A 56 21.43 -16.43 16.43
CA PHE A 56 22.36 -15.63 15.66
C PHE A 56 21.87 -15.35 14.23
N PHE A 57 21.38 -16.37 13.52
CA PHE A 57 20.84 -16.18 12.17
C PHE A 57 19.60 -15.29 12.17
N LEU A 58 18.71 -15.44 13.15
CA LEU A 58 17.52 -14.58 13.27
C LEU A 58 17.90 -13.12 13.56
N ILE A 59 18.96 -12.86 14.34
CA ILE A 59 19.46 -11.49 14.55
C ILE A 59 20.04 -10.94 13.26
N LEU A 60 20.74 -11.76 12.47
CA LEU A 60 21.22 -11.35 11.16
C LEU A 60 20.05 -10.94 10.23
N PHE A 61 18.98 -11.73 10.20
CA PHE A 61 17.75 -11.34 9.49
C PHE A 61 17.10 -10.08 10.06
N THR A 62 17.13 -9.89 11.38
CA THR A 62 16.63 -8.66 12.02
C THR A 62 17.40 -7.44 11.55
N VAL A 63 18.74 -7.53 11.44
CA VAL A 63 19.57 -6.42 10.94
C VAL A 63 19.21 -6.08 9.48
N PHE A 64 19.10 -7.09 8.62
CA PHE A 64 18.70 -6.85 7.22
C PHE A 64 17.29 -6.29 7.10
N ALA A 65 16.34 -6.81 7.88
CA ALA A 65 14.97 -6.30 7.93
C ALA A 65 14.94 -4.85 8.43
N ALA A 66 15.71 -4.50 9.47
CA ALA A 66 15.77 -3.14 10.00
C ALA A 66 16.36 -2.15 8.99
N ILE A 67 17.37 -2.57 8.22
CA ILE A 67 17.91 -1.77 7.11
C ILE A 67 16.85 -1.60 6.00
N GLY A 68 16.15 -2.67 5.64
CA GLY A 68 15.05 -2.60 4.66
C GLY A 68 13.92 -1.68 5.11
N ALA A 69 13.52 -1.77 6.38
CA ALA A 69 12.53 -0.92 7.02
C ALA A 69 12.96 0.55 6.99
N TYR A 70 14.23 0.84 7.28
CA TYR A 70 14.75 2.21 7.20
C TYR A 70 14.58 2.78 5.78
N PHE A 71 14.97 2.05 4.74
CA PHE A 71 14.88 2.57 3.36
C PHE A 71 13.44 2.67 2.84
N THR A 72 12.62 1.66 3.10
CA THR A 72 11.20 1.69 2.74
C THR A 72 10.45 2.80 3.49
N GLY A 73 10.75 3.02 4.76
CA GLY A 73 10.18 4.11 5.55
C GLY A 73 10.64 5.50 5.11
N LEU A 74 11.85 5.64 4.53
CA LEU A 74 12.26 6.90 3.91
C LEU A 74 11.40 7.25 2.69
N VAL A 75 11.03 6.27 1.88
CA VAL A 75 10.15 6.46 0.72
C VAL A 75 8.75 6.82 1.18
N ASP A 76 8.15 5.99 2.01
CA ASP A 76 6.79 6.18 2.54
C ASP A 76 6.64 7.51 3.30
N GLY A 77 7.64 7.86 4.11
CA GLY A 77 7.66 9.12 4.84
C GLY A 77 7.82 10.33 3.92
N SER A 78 8.62 10.23 2.85
CA SER A 78 8.83 11.34 1.91
C SER A 78 7.61 11.59 1.03
N GLU A 79 6.94 10.52 0.61
CA GLU A 79 5.71 10.59 -0.20
C GLU A 79 4.56 11.22 0.61
N ALA A 80 4.40 10.82 1.87
CA ALA A 80 3.36 11.37 2.73
C ALA A 80 3.63 12.83 3.14
N TYR A 81 4.91 13.21 3.33
CA TYR A 81 5.33 14.45 3.99
C TYR A 81 4.63 15.74 3.53
N PRO A 82 4.45 16.01 2.23
CA PRO A 82 3.84 17.24 1.74
C PRO A 82 2.40 17.44 2.22
N THR A 83 1.69 16.33 2.45
CA THR A 83 0.27 16.33 2.85
C THR A 83 0.06 16.37 4.36
N LEU A 84 1.13 16.28 5.15
CA LEU A 84 1.05 16.23 6.61
C LEU A 84 0.94 17.61 7.26
N ASN A 85 0.11 17.69 8.29
CA ASN A 85 0.07 18.82 9.22
C ASN A 85 1.32 18.82 10.14
N ASP A 86 1.52 19.90 10.90
CA ASP A 86 2.73 20.06 11.72
C ASP A 86 2.86 18.99 12.81
N ALA A 87 1.76 18.59 13.45
CA ALA A 87 1.77 17.54 14.46
C ALA A 87 2.18 16.18 13.87
N ALA A 88 1.66 15.83 12.69
CA ALA A 88 2.03 14.60 11.99
C ALA A 88 3.48 14.62 11.51
N LYS A 89 4.00 15.78 11.08
CA LYS A 89 5.43 15.93 10.73
C LYS A 89 6.34 15.74 11.94
N GLU A 90 5.96 16.26 13.10
CA GLU A 90 6.71 16.06 14.34
C GLU A 90 6.70 14.59 14.77
N ALA A 91 5.53 13.94 14.75
CA ALA A 91 5.41 12.52 15.04
C ALA A 91 6.25 11.67 14.06
N LEU A 92 6.22 11.99 12.76
CA LEU A 92 6.99 11.27 11.74
C LEU A 92 8.50 11.46 11.95
N ALA A 93 8.94 12.65 12.36
CA ALA A 93 10.33 12.92 12.69
C ALA A 93 10.79 12.13 13.93
N ALA A 94 9.96 12.05 14.97
CA ALA A 94 10.23 11.24 16.16
C ALA A 94 10.37 9.76 15.81
N HIS A 95 9.39 9.21 15.09
CA HIS A 95 9.36 7.84 14.61
C HIS A 95 10.58 7.48 13.75
N LYS A 96 10.93 8.36 12.79
CA LYS A 96 12.12 8.20 11.96
C LYS A 96 13.40 8.18 12.80
N ASN A 97 13.50 9.07 13.78
CA ASN A 97 14.69 9.16 14.62
C ASN A 97 14.84 7.89 15.46
N LEU A 98 13.80 7.48 16.19
CA LEU A 98 13.83 6.26 17.00
C LEU A 98 14.12 5.03 16.13
N GLY A 99 13.48 4.92 14.97
CA GLY A 99 13.72 3.83 14.01
C GLY A 99 15.17 3.78 13.52
N THR A 100 15.78 4.94 13.27
CA THR A 100 17.20 5.03 12.90
C THR A 100 18.11 4.54 14.03
N TYR A 101 17.82 4.94 15.28
CA TYR A 101 18.56 4.44 16.44
C TYR A 101 18.42 2.93 16.61
N LEU A 102 17.23 2.38 16.44
CA LEU A 102 16.98 0.94 16.56
C LEU A 102 17.63 0.15 15.41
N MET A 103 17.61 0.67 14.19
CA MET A 103 18.36 0.09 13.08
C MET A 103 19.85 0.01 13.42
N LEU A 104 20.48 1.09 13.90
CA LEU A 104 21.89 1.07 14.32
C LEU A 104 22.12 0.14 15.52
N ALA A 105 21.20 0.15 16.49
CA ALA A 105 21.27 -0.70 17.67
C ALA A 105 21.17 -2.19 17.33
N SER A 106 20.48 -2.58 16.26
CA SER A 106 20.46 -3.98 15.79
C SER A 106 21.85 -4.47 15.38
N GLY A 107 22.67 -3.61 14.78
CA GLY A 107 24.08 -3.92 14.47
C GLY A 107 24.92 -4.10 15.73
N VAL A 108 24.69 -3.25 16.74
CA VAL A 108 25.31 -3.39 18.06
C VAL A 108 24.86 -4.68 18.76
N LEU A 109 23.56 -5.02 18.67
CA LEU A 109 22.99 -6.25 19.21
C LEU A 109 23.64 -7.50 18.58
N LEU A 110 23.83 -7.49 17.25
CA LEU A 110 24.56 -8.55 16.54
C LEU A 110 26.00 -8.69 17.04
N LEU A 111 26.70 -7.57 17.28
CA LEU A 111 28.05 -7.59 17.84
C LEU A 111 28.07 -8.23 19.25
N PHE A 112 27.16 -7.83 20.13
CA PHE A 112 27.07 -8.42 21.47
C PHE A 112 26.71 -9.91 21.43
N LYS A 113 25.85 -10.32 20.50
CA LYS A 113 25.56 -11.74 20.26
C LYS A 113 26.85 -12.49 19.89
N LEU A 114 27.65 -11.96 18.97
CA LEU A 114 28.90 -12.59 18.55
C LEU A 114 29.89 -12.73 19.71
N ILE A 115 30.07 -11.67 20.51
CA ILE A 115 30.93 -11.69 21.71
C ILE A 115 30.41 -12.73 22.73
N SER A 116 29.09 -12.81 22.93
CA SER A 116 28.48 -13.81 23.82
C SER A 116 28.65 -15.25 23.32
N MET A 117 28.85 -15.47 22.02
CA MET A 117 29.12 -16.80 21.46
C MET A 117 30.60 -17.18 21.55
N LEU A 118 31.50 -16.19 21.52
CA LEU A 118 32.95 -16.39 21.60
C LEU A 118 33.46 -16.57 23.04
N THR A 119 32.63 -16.29 24.05
CA THR A 119 33.05 -16.31 25.45
C THR A 119 32.19 -17.25 26.31
N ASP A 120 32.83 -18.03 27.19
CA ASP A 120 32.14 -18.93 28.12
C ASP A 120 31.65 -18.23 29.42
N LYS A 121 31.91 -16.94 29.58
CA LYS A 121 31.57 -16.15 30.76
C LYS A 121 30.06 -15.91 30.84
N SER A 122 29.41 -16.48 31.85
CA SER A 122 27.96 -16.33 32.09
C SER A 122 27.51 -14.87 32.20
N ILE A 123 28.33 -14.00 32.79
CA ILE A 123 28.01 -12.57 32.94
C ILE A 123 27.80 -11.86 31.60
N ILE A 124 28.58 -12.22 30.56
CA ILE A 124 28.44 -11.62 29.21
C ILE A 124 27.10 -12.02 28.59
N ARG A 125 26.69 -13.28 28.78
CA ARG A 125 25.38 -13.77 28.28
C ARG A 125 24.22 -13.04 28.95
N VAL A 126 24.31 -12.81 30.26
CA VAL A 126 23.29 -12.05 31.00
C VAL A 126 23.23 -10.60 30.51
N ILE A 127 24.38 -9.95 30.32
CA ILE A 127 24.44 -8.59 29.76
C ILE A 127 23.82 -8.54 28.37
N TYR A 128 24.14 -9.51 27.49
CA TYR A 128 23.56 -9.60 26.16
C TYR A 128 22.03 -9.76 26.21
N ILE A 129 21.50 -10.63 27.07
CA ILE A 129 20.04 -10.80 27.23
C ILE A 129 19.40 -9.50 27.74
N PHE A 130 20.05 -8.79 28.66
CA PHE A 130 19.55 -7.50 29.13
C PHE A 130 19.49 -6.47 27.99
N ILE A 131 20.55 -6.37 27.18
CA ILE A 131 20.57 -5.50 25.98
C ILE A 131 19.46 -5.89 25.01
N LEU A 132 19.24 -7.18 24.79
CA LEU A 132 18.15 -7.68 23.94
C LEU A 132 16.77 -7.28 24.47
N ILE A 133 16.54 -7.35 25.78
CA ILE A 133 15.29 -6.92 26.39
C ILE A 133 15.05 -5.42 26.17
N VAL A 134 16.07 -4.59 26.40
CA VAL A 134 15.99 -3.15 26.16
C VAL A 134 15.71 -2.85 24.68
N PHE A 135 16.37 -3.59 23.78
CA PHE A 135 16.13 -3.48 22.34
C PHE A 135 14.68 -3.82 21.97
N VAL A 136 14.14 -4.96 22.46
CA VAL A 136 12.75 -5.36 22.23
C VAL A 136 11.76 -4.33 22.78
N ALA A 137 12.04 -3.74 23.96
CA ALA A 137 11.20 -2.67 24.49
C ALA A 137 11.18 -1.44 23.57
N GLY A 138 12.33 -1.04 23.02
CA GLY A 138 12.40 0.04 22.03
C GLY A 138 11.66 -0.28 20.73
N ILE A 139 11.68 -1.54 20.28
CA ILE A 139 10.92 -2.00 19.10
C ILE A 139 9.40 -1.90 19.35
N PHE A 140 8.92 -2.16 20.56
CA PHE A 140 7.51 -1.95 20.89
C PHE A 140 7.12 -0.47 20.88
N GLU A 141 7.96 0.41 21.43
CA GLU A 141 7.75 1.86 21.34
C GLU A 141 7.69 2.32 19.88
N GLN A 142 8.61 1.85 19.04
CA GLN A 142 8.62 2.14 17.60
C GLN A 142 7.32 1.70 16.91
N GLY A 143 6.81 0.52 17.28
CA GLY A 143 5.55 0.00 16.76
C GLY A 143 4.33 0.82 17.20
N GLU A 144 4.34 1.32 18.44
CA GLU A 144 3.31 2.23 18.95
C GLU A 144 3.32 3.57 18.21
N GLU A 145 4.49 4.20 18.06
CA GLU A 145 4.66 5.44 17.29
C GLU A 145 4.22 5.25 15.82
N GLY A 146 4.58 4.13 15.20
CA GLY A 146 4.16 3.80 13.83
C GLY A 146 2.65 3.61 13.71
N GLY A 147 2.03 2.95 14.69
CA GLY A 147 0.58 2.83 14.77
C GLY A 147 -0.11 4.19 14.93
N GLU A 148 0.43 5.08 15.75
CA GLU A 148 -0.09 6.45 15.91
C GLU A 148 -0.04 7.25 14.61
N LEU A 149 1.05 7.13 13.83
CA LEU A 149 1.15 7.77 12.52
C LEU A 149 0.03 7.33 11.57
N VAL A 150 -0.26 6.04 11.51
CA VAL A 150 -1.30 5.52 10.61
C VAL A 150 -2.69 5.84 11.16
N TYR A 151 -2.98 5.50 12.41
CA TYR A 151 -4.34 5.53 12.96
C TYR A 151 -4.78 6.91 13.45
N LYS A 152 -3.87 7.76 13.97
CA LYS A 152 -4.23 9.11 14.43
C LYS A 152 -3.93 10.18 13.38
N HIS A 153 -2.83 10.04 12.65
CA HIS A 153 -2.41 11.04 11.66
C HIS A 153 -2.73 10.67 10.21
N GLY A 154 -3.24 9.46 9.96
CA GLY A 154 -3.68 9.04 8.63
C GLY A 154 -2.53 8.85 7.63
N LEU A 155 -1.29 8.64 8.10
CA LEU A 155 -0.12 8.48 7.26
C LEU A 155 -0.37 7.36 6.24
N ASN A 156 -0.30 7.67 4.95
CA ASN A 156 -0.47 6.74 3.83
C ASN A 156 -1.85 6.06 3.70
N VAL A 157 -2.85 6.45 4.50
CA VAL A 157 -4.23 5.92 4.41
C VAL A 157 -5.28 7.01 4.26
N ALA A 158 -5.00 8.24 4.68
CA ALA A 158 -5.96 9.35 4.57
C ALA A 158 -6.37 9.65 3.12
N GLN A 159 -5.40 9.62 2.18
CA GLN A 159 -5.69 9.86 0.78
C GLN A 159 -6.59 8.77 0.19
N VAL A 160 -6.36 7.49 0.52
CA VAL A 160 -7.21 6.40 0.06
C VAL A 160 -8.65 6.59 0.52
N LYS A 161 -8.85 7.03 1.77
CA LYS A 161 -10.20 7.31 2.27
C LYS A 161 -10.89 8.45 1.52
N VAL A 162 -10.18 9.55 1.24
CA VAL A 162 -10.74 10.67 0.47
C VAL A 162 -11.13 10.21 -0.93
N LEU A 163 -10.28 9.43 -1.59
CA LEU A 163 -10.58 8.89 -2.92
C LEU A 163 -11.75 7.90 -2.90
N ASP A 164 -11.89 7.09 -1.84
CA ASP A 164 -13.00 6.15 -1.66
C ASP A 164 -14.33 6.89 -1.45
N ASP A 165 -14.33 7.94 -0.63
CA ASP A 165 -15.48 8.82 -0.41
C ASP A 165 -15.88 9.54 -1.73
N GLU A 166 -14.92 10.12 -2.46
CA GLU A 166 -15.18 10.77 -3.77
C GLU A 166 -15.69 9.77 -4.83
N LEU A 167 -15.13 8.55 -4.85
CA LEU A 167 -15.57 7.51 -5.77
C LEU A 167 -17.01 7.08 -5.49
N PHE A 168 -17.39 7.00 -4.21
CA PHE A 168 -18.76 6.70 -3.79
C PHE A 168 -19.74 7.79 -4.26
N ASP A 169 -19.42 9.06 -4.04
CA ASP A 169 -20.25 10.19 -4.46
C ASP A 169 -20.46 10.20 -5.99
N VAL A 170 -19.38 9.99 -6.76
CA VAL A 170 -19.46 9.92 -8.24
C VAL A 170 -20.29 8.72 -8.70
N GLN A 171 -20.24 7.60 -7.98
CA GLN A 171 -21.01 6.42 -8.33
C GLN A 171 -22.51 6.61 -8.06
N GLU A 172 -22.87 7.30 -6.98
CA GLU A 172 -24.27 7.69 -6.69
C GLU A 172 -24.83 8.62 -7.78
N GLU A 173 -24.08 9.67 -8.16
CA GLU A 173 -24.49 10.58 -9.25
C GLU A 173 -24.65 9.85 -10.60
N LEU A 174 -23.78 8.86 -10.87
CA LEU A 174 -23.86 8.05 -12.08
C LEU A 174 -25.13 7.19 -12.10
N ASP A 175 -25.46 6.53 -10.99
CA ASP A 175 -26.65 5.69 -10.87
C ASP A 175 -27.93 6.52 -11.00
N GLU A 176 -28.00 7.70 -10.36
CA GLU A 176 -29.13 8.65 -10.54
C GLU A 176 -29.28 9.08 -12.01
N THR A 177 -28.18 9.42 -12.68
CA THR A 177 -28.21 9.82 -14.09
C THR A 177 -28.66 8.67 -15.01
N ILE A 178 -28.29 7.43 -14.68
CA ILE A 178 -28.73 6.24 -15.42
C ILE A 178 -30.23 6.03 -15.24
N GLU A 179 -30.75 6.13 -14.01
CA GLU A 179 -32.18 6.04 -13.74
C GLU A 179 -32.97 7.11 -14.49
N GLU A 180 -32.55 8.38 -14.43
CA GLU A 180 -33.17 9.47 -15.21
C GLU A 180 -33.16 9.18 -16.72
N LEU A 181 -32.06 8.63 -17.24
CA LEU A 181 -31.94 8.29 -18.65
C LEU A 181 -32.83 7.10 -19.05
N GLU A 182 -33.03 6.12 -18.17
CA GLU A 182 -33.98 5.02 -18.37
C GLU A 182 -35.43 5.53 -18.32
N GLU A 183 -35.77 6.39 -17.37
CA GLU A 183 -37.11 7.03 -17.30
C GLU A 183 -37.40 7.87 -18.55
N MET A 184 -36.44 8.67 -19.00
CA MET A 184 -36.56 9.42 -20.26
C MET A 184 -36.74 8.48 -21.46
N LYS A 185 -35.99 7.38 -21.56
CA LYS A 185 -36.16 6.41 -22.65
C LYS A 185 -37.53 5.73 -22.61
N ALA A 186 -38.00 5.35 -21.43
CA ALA A 186 -39.32 4.73 -21.24
C ALA A 186 -40.44 5.68 -21.67
N SER A 187 -40.35 6.97 -21.30
CA SER A 187 -41.33 7.99 -21.71
C SER A 187 -41.34 8.23 -23.24
N VAL A 188 -40.17 8.16 -23.89
CA VAL A 188 -40.04 8.27 -25.36
C VAL A 188 -40.60 7.03 -26.09
N GLU A 189 -40.51 5.85 -25.50
CA GLU A 189 -41.15 4.63 -26.05
C GLU A 189 -42.68 4.66 -25.88
N THR A 190 -43.19 5.22 -24.77
CA THR A 190 -44.64 5.36 -24.56
C THR A 190 -45.27 6.39 -25.50
N GLU A 191 -44.60 7.54 -25.77
CA GLU A 191 -45.07 8.51 -26.77
C GLU A 191 -45.04 7.96 -28.21
N LYS A 192 -44.17 6.97 -28.50
CA LYS A 192 -44.13 6.30 -29.80
C LYS A 192 -45.28 5.31 -30.00
N GLU A 193 -45.72 4.62 -28.95
CA GLU A 193 -46.87 3.70 -29.03
C GLU A 193 -48.21 4.46 -29.10
N GLU A 194 -48.37 5.58 -28.41
CA GLU A 194 -49.60 6.41 -28.47
C GLU A 194 -49.82 7.04 -29.86
N ASN A 195 -48.73 7.31 -30.60
CA ASN A 195 -48.81 7.85 -31.96
C ASN A 195 -49.10 6.78 -33.04
N ILE A 196 -49.07 5.48 -32.71
CA ILE A 196 -49.43 4.39 -33.64
C ILE A 196 -50.95 4.11 -33.62
N GLU A 197 -51.64 4.29 -32.49
CA GLU A 197 -53.10 4.08 -32.42
C GLU A 197 -53.91 5.20 -33.11
N THR A 198 -53.33 6.38 -33.33
CA THR A 198 -54.06 7.56 -33.84
C THR A 198 -54.01 7.76 -35.36
N ASN A 199 -53.46 6.81 -36.13
CA ASN A 199 -53.34 6.95 -37.60
C ASN A 199 -54.08 5.88 -38.42
N THR A 200 -54.98 5.11 -37.80
CA THR A 200 -55.82 4.14 -38.52
C THR A 200 -57.21 4.71 -38.81
N THR A 201 -57.33 5.82 -39.54
CA THR A 201 -58.59 6.18 -40.24
C THR A 201 -58.31 7.09 -41.44
N GLN A 202 -58.65 6.60 -42.63
CA GLN A 202 -58.75 7.28 -43.93
C GLN A 202 -57.42 7.66 -44.60
N THR A 203 -56.99 6.99 -45.67
CA THR A 203 -57.65 7.07 -46.99
C THR A 203 -57.17 5.95 -47.93
N GLU A 204 -58.12 5.15 -48.42
CA GLU A 204 -57.99 4.38 -49.66
C GLU A 204 -58.15 5.32 -50.87
N ALA A 205 -57.26 5.25 -51.86
CA ALA A 205 -57.59 4.89 -53.25
C ALA A 205 -56.45 5.22 -54.25
N GLU A 206 -55.96 4.16 -54.91
CA GLU A 206 -55.49 4.04 -56.31
C GLU A 206 -54.37 4.98 -56.82
N THR A 207 -53.25 4.51 -57.38
CA THR A 207 -53.15 3.53 -58.47
C THR A 207 -51.71 2.95 -58.59
N ALA A 208 -51.66 1.65 -58.92
CA ALA A 208 -50.59 0.77 -59.40
C ALA A 208 -49.53 1.36 -60.36
N VAL A 209 -48.33 0.81 -60.62
CA VAL A 209 -47.47 -0.34 -60.23
C VAL A 209 -46.16 -0.10 -61.03
N GLU A 210 -44.95 -0.35 -60.49
CA GLU A 210 -43.94 -1.24 -61.11
C GLU A 210 -42.71 -1.40 -60.19
N THR A 211 -42.18 -2.62 -60.20
CA THR A 211 -41.33 -3.28 -59.21
C THR A 211 -39.84 -3.22 -59.52
N THR A 212 -38.98 -3.07 -58.49
CA THR A 212 -37.83 -3.98 -58.23
C THR A 212 -37.13 -3.64 -56.90
N PRO A 213 -36.70 -4.62 -56.09
CA PRO A 213 -35.97 -4.38 -54.85
C PRO A 213 -34.45 -4.41 -55.10
N VAL A 214 -33.71 -3.52 -54.44
CA VAL A 214 -32.26 -3.69 -54.24
C VAL A 214 -32.01 -3.63 -52.74
N GLU A 215 -31.69 -4.80 -52.19
CA GLU A 215 -31.02 -4.94 -50.90
C GLU A 215 -29.73 -4.12 -50.91
N THR A 216 -29.47 -3.40 -49.82
CA THR A 216 -28.09 -3.02 -49.50
C THR A 216 -27.90 -3.12 -48.00
N GLU A 217 -27.31 -4.24 -47.58
CA GLU A 217 -26.52 -4.34 -46.36
C GLU A 217 -25.49 -3.20 -46.34
N VAL A 218 -25.44 -2.43 -45.25
CA VAL A 218 -24.27 -1.58 -44.97
C VAL A 218 -23.64 -2.06 -43.67
N LYS A 219 -22.47 -2.68 -43.86
CA LYS A 219 -21.50 -3.08 -42.84
C LYS A 219 -21.11 -1.91 -41.94
N LYS A 220 -20.96 -2.23 -40.67
CA LYS A 220 -20.35 -1.40 -39.63
C LYS A 220 -18.85 -1.28 -39.94
N GLU A 221 -18.37 -0.09 -40.27
CA GLU A 221 -16.95 0.25 -40.28
C GLU A 221 -16.74 1.31 -39.20
N VAL A 222 -15.91 0.99 -38.22
CA VAL A 222 -15.55 1.85 -37.09
C VAL A 222 -14.39 2.71 -37.54
N GLU A 223 -14.65 4.00 -37.75
CA GLU A 223 -13.61 4.98 -38.06
C GLU A 223 -13.15 5.64 -36.76
N THR A 224 -11.88 5.41 -36.42
CA THR A 224 -11.19 5.98 -35.26
C THR A 224 -10.87 7.45 -35.51
N LEU A 225 -11.47 8.36 -34.74
CA LEU A 225 -11.08 9.77 -34.70
C LEU A 225 -9.84 9.93 -33.82
N GLN A 226 -8.73 10.34 -34.44
CA GLN A 226 -7.51 10.78 -33.75
C GLN A 226 -7.74 12.19 -33.20
N VAL A 227 -7.48 12.39 -31.90
CA VAL A 227 -7.31 13.73 -31.31
C VAL A 227 -5.91 13.81 -30.73
N GLU A 228 -5.19 14.81 -31.22
CA GLU A 228 -3.77 15.08 -31.04
C GLU A 228 -3.52 15.77 -29.68
N GLY A 229 -2.66 15.19 -28.83
CA GLY A 229 -2.03 15.88 -27.69
C GLY A 229 -2.24 15.28 -26.29
N MET A 230 -1.48 14.24 -25.94
CA MET A 230 -1.04 13.90 -24.57
C MET A 230 0.13 12.90 -24.68
N PRO A 231 1.16 12.95 -23.82
CA PRO A 231 2.28 12.01 -23.87
C PRO A 231 1.82 10.60 -23.46
N GLU A 232 2.05 9.63 -24.36
CA GLU A 232 1.95 8.19 -24.11
C GLU A 232 3.02 7.77 -23.10
N GLU A 233 2.63 7.27 -21.92
CA GLU A 233 3.12 5.99 -21.38
C GLU A 233 2.26 5.56 -20.17
N MET A 234 1.10 4.94 -20.42
CA MET A 234 0.46 4.05 -19.46
C MET A 234 0.41 2.66 -20.08
N VAL A 235 1.50 1.93 -19.94
CA VAL A 235 1.53 0.49 -20.19
C VAL A 235 0.76 -0.18 -19.06
N GLN A 236 -0.48 -0.61 -19.33
CA GLN A 236 -1.24 -1.49 -18.45
C GLN A 236 -0.50 -2.82 -18.31
N PRO A 237 -0.29 -3.37 -17.09
CA PRO A 237 0.23 -4.71 -16.97
C PRO A 237 -0.87 -5.75 -17.27
N GLU A 238 -0.55 -6.64 -18.18
CA GLU A 238 -1.28 -7.86 -18.54
C GLU A 238 -1.63 -8.67 -17.27
N ILE A 239 -2.93 -8.89 -17.04
CA ILE A 239 -3.40 -9.80 -16.00
C ILE A 239 -3.11 -11.23 -16.47
N ALA A 240 -2.03 -11.82 -15.98
CA ALA A 240 -1.72 -13.22 -16.19
C ALA A 240 -2.68 -14.10 -15.37
N THR A 241 -3.69 -14.66 -16.04
CA THR A 241 -4.40 -15.86 -15.58
C THR A 241 -3.50 -17.08 -15.77
N HIS A 242 -3.09 -17.72 -14.67
CA HIS A 242 -3.05 -19.18 -14.41
C HIS A 242 -2.07 -19.54 -13.29
#